data_AF-A0AAX3ME39-F1
#
_entry.id   AF-A0AAX3ME39-F1
#
_cell.length_a   1.000
_cell.length_b   1.000
_cell.length_c   1.000
_cell.angle_alpha   90.00
_cell.angle_beta   90.00
_cell.angle_gamma   90.00
#
_symmetry.space_group_name_H-M   'P 1'
#
loop_
_entity.id
_entity.type
_entity.pdbx_description
1 polymer ?
#
loop_
_entity_poly.entity_id
_entity_poly.type
_entity_poly.pdbx_seq_one_letter_code
_entity_poly.pdbx_strand_id
1 'polypeptide(L)'
;MKYVVTVNGKKFEVEVEKVGGAGKSLSRQPVERAERREAIKSEPVVETKVAATPVEAAPAATSTTGGTTITSPMPGSILDVKVNVGDKVKFGQTLAILEAMKMENDIPATVDGEVAEIRVKKGDVVETDSVLIVLK
;
A
#
# COMPACT_ATOMS: atom_id res chain seq x y z
N MET A 1 26.96 -12.03 -34.73
CA MET A 1 28.42 -12.22 -34.55
C MET A 1 28.63 -13.34 -33.56
N LYS A 2 29.51 -14.31 -33.86
CA LYS A 2 29.77 -15.46 -33.00
C LYS A 2 30.84 -15.11 -31.95
N TYR A 3 30.51 -15.32 -30.69
CA TYR A 3 31.41 -15.09 -29.55
C TYR A 3 31.55 -16.35 -28.72
N VAL A 4 32.79 -16.71 -28.37
CA VAL A 4 33.06 -17.84 -27.47
C VAL A 4 33.13 -17.29 -26.05
N VAL A 5 32.16 -17.65 -25.22
CA VAL A 5 32.05 -17.21 -23.82
C VAL A 5 32.31 -18.39 -22.90
N THR A 6 33.12 -18.20 -21.86
CA THR A 6 33.43 -19.24 -20.87
C THR A 6 32.59 -18.98 -19.63
N VAL A 7 31.71 -19.93 -19.27
CA VAL A 7 30.88 -19.85 -18.05
C VAL A 7 31.12 -21.12 -17.24
N ASN A 8 31.53 -20.97 -15.98
CA ASN A 8 31.89 -22.08 -15.08
C ASN A 8 32.91 -23.07 -15.68
N GLY A 9 33.93 -22.56 -16.39
CA GLY A 9 35.03 -23.35 -16.94
C GLY A 9 34.70 -24.14 -18.22
N LYS A 10 33.47 -24.05 -18.74
CA LYS A 10 33.08 -24.62 -20.04
C LYS A 10 32.85 -23.50 -21.06
N LYS A 11 33.37 -23.70 -22.27
CA LYS A 11 33.28 -22.74 -23.39
C LYS A 11 32.01 -22.99 -24.19
N PHE A 12 31.28 -21.93 -24.47
CA PHE A 12 30.07 -21.94 -25.27
C PHE A 12 30.18 -20.93 -26.41
N GLU A 13 29.85 -21.34 -27.63
CA GLU A 13 29.76 -20.45 -28.79
C GLU A 13 28.35 -19.87 -28.85
N VAL A 14 28.24 -18.56 -28.63
CA VAL A 14 26.98 -17.83 -28.64
C VAL A 14 26.91 -16.98 -29.91
N GLU A 15 25.88 -17.18 -30.70
CA GLU A 15 25.58 -16.37 -31.87
C GLU A 15 24.64 -15.24 -31.48
N VAL A 16 25.14 -14.01 -31.48
CA VAL A 16 24.32 -12.84 -31.16
C VAL A 16 23.66 -12.33 -32.44
N GLU A 17 22.33 -12.45 -32.50
CA GLU A 17 21.46 -11.80 -33.48
C GLU A 17 20.99 -10.44 -32.94
N LYS A 18 21.24 -9.37 -33.70
CA LYS A 18 20.86 -8.01 -33.33
C LYS A 18 19.42 -7.76 -33.75
N VAL A 19 18.47 -7.81 -32.82
CA VAL A 19 17.10 -7.35 -33.06
C VAL A 19 17.12 -5.82 -33.13
N GLY A 20 17.28 -5.29 -34.34
CA GLY A 20 17.14 -3.87 -34.64
C GLY A 20 15.68 -3.52 -34.86
N GLY A 21 15.03 -2.96 -33.85
CA GLY A 21 13.70 -2.36 -33.95
C GLY A 21 13.71 -0.96 -33.34
N ALA A 22 13.80 0.05 -34.20
CA ALA A 22 13.72 1.46 -33.81
C ALA A 22 12.34 1.80 -33.25
N GLY A 23 12.30 2.36 -32.02
CA GLY A 23 11.11 2.93 -31.40
C GLY A 23 11.50 4.13 -30.55
N LYS A 24 11.09 5.32 -31.00
CA LYS A 24 11.51 6.64 -30.52
C LYS A 24 11.13 6.88 -29.05
N SER A 25 12.11 7.33 -28.27
CA SER A 25 11.89 8.18 -27.09
C SER A 25 11.31 9.50 -27.55
N LEU A 26 10.18 9.95 -26.99
CA LEU A 26 9.87 11.35 -26.69
C LEU A 26 8.64 11.41 -25.77
N SER A 27 8.82 12.14 -24.67
CA SER A 27 7.81 12.50 -23.68
C SER A 27 6.74 13.47 -24.21
N ARG A 28 5.67 13.56 -23.41
CA ARG A 28 4.70 14.66 -23.20
C ARG A 28 3.34 14.55 -23.90
N GLN A 29 2.34 14.35 -23.05
CA GLN A 29 0.95 14.77 -23.14
C GLN A 29 0.80 16.19 -23.73
N PRO A 30 -0.32 16.50 -24.40
CA PRO A 30 -1.52 16.92 -23.64
C PRO A 30 -2.82 16.26 -24.13
N VAL A 31 -3.66 15.88 -23.17
CA VAL A 31 -5.04 15.48 -23.43
C VAL A 31 -5.86 16.70 -23.83
N GLU A 32 -6.51 16.52 -24.97
CA GLU A 32 -7.31 17.50 -25.67
C GLU A 32 -8.58 17.83 -24.89
N ARG A 33 -8.84 19.13 -24.87
CA ARG A 33 -10.06 19.82 -24.48
C ARG A 33 -11.29 19.22 -25.17
N ALA A 34 -12.20 18.65 -24.39
CA ALA A 34 -13.58 18.43 -24.82
C ALA A 34 -14.54 18.91 -23.74
N GLU A 35 -14.99 20.14 -23.93
CA GLU A 35 -16.15 20.73 -23.28
C GLU A 35 -17.37 19.84 -23.51
N ARG A 36 -17.99 19.35 -22.44
CA ARG A 36 -19.45 19.13 -22.43
C ARG A 36 -20.01 19.94 -21.27
N ARG A 37 -20.52 21.10 -21.66
CA ARG A 37 -21.41 21.96 -20.87
C ARG A 37 -22.76 21.27 -20.66
N GLU A 38 -23.53 21.91 -19.78
CA GLU A 38 -24.95 21.72 -19.42
C GLU A 38 -25.16 20.94 -18.12
N ALA A 39 -25.82 21.46 -17.07
CA ALA A 39 -26.60 22.69 -16.96
C ALA A 39 -26.63 23.20 -15.50
N ILE A 40 -26.61 24.53 -15.43
CA ILE A 40 -26.84 25.44 -14.30
C ILE A 40 -28.24 25.30 -13.68
N LYS A 41 -28.32 25.42 -12.35
CA LYS A 41 -29.48 26.01 -11.67
C LYS A 41 -28.98 26.92 -10.54
N SER A 42 -29.30 28.19 -10.67
CA SER A 42 -28.95 29.36 -9.84
C SER A 42 -29.58 29.27 -8.44
N GLU A 43 -28.79 29.42 -7.37
CA GLU A 43 -28.59 30.62 -6.50
C GLU A 43 -29.61 30.80 -5.36
N PRO A 44 -29.29 31.50 -4.24
CA PRO A 44 -28.00 31.77 -3.57
C PRO A 44 -28.15 31.62 -2.01
N VAL A 45 -27.39 32.40 -1.24
CA VAL A 45 -27.29 32.58 0.23
C VAL A 45 -26.46 31.51 0.97
N VAL A 46 -25.47 31.81 1.82
CA VAL A 46 -25.07 33.04 2.52
C VAL A 46 -23.55 32.97 2.78
N GLU A 47 -22.86 34.09 2.59
CA GLU A 47 -21.51 34.31 3.08
C GLU A 47 -21.52 34.50 4.61
N THR A 48 -20.88 33.63 5.37
CA THR A 48 -20.46 33.92 6.74
C THR A 48 -19.15 33.19 7.05
N LYS A 49 -18.05 33.91 6.78
CA LYS A 49 -16.93 34.15 7.69
C LYS A 49 -16.80 33.20 8.91
N VAL A 50 -15.63 32.56 9.04
CA VAL A 50 -14.64 32.69 10.15
C VAL A 50 -13.87 31.37 10.37
N ALA A 51 -12.54 31.53 10.39
CA ALA A 51 -11.51 30.75 11.12
C ALA A 51 -10.98 29.40 10.60
N ALA A 52 -9.75 29.47 10.08
CA ALA A 52 -8.55 28.77 10.55
C ALA A 52 -8.70 27.40 11.26
N THR A 53 -8.08 26.38 10.64
CA THR A 53 -7.45 25.15 11.18
C THR A 53 -6.99 25.28 12.64
N PRO A 54 -7.02 24.21 13.49
CA PRO A 54 -6.43 22.91 13.17
C PRO A 54 -7.08 21.63 13.76
N VAL A 55 -6.84 20.51 13.06
CA VAL A 55 -6.69 19.13 13.56
C VAL A 55 -7.85 18.59 14.41
N GLU A 56 -8.72 17.84 13.73
CA GLU A 56 -9.51 16.78 14.35
C GLU A 56 -8.53 15.79 15.00
N ALA A 57 -8.33 15.96 16.30
CA ALA A 57 -7.69 14.96 17.14
C ALA A 57 -8.51 13.68 16.98
N ALA A 58 -7.87 12.67 16.40
CA ALA A 58 -8.35 11.31 16.32
C ALA A 58 -9.02 10.91 17.64
N PRO A 59 -10.21 10.26 17.62
CA PRO A 59 -10.83 9.77 18.83
C PRO A 59 -9.83 8.88 19.56
N ALA A 60 -9.55 9.25 20.81
CA ALA A 60 -8.77 8.46 21.74
C ALA A 60 -9.26 7.00 21.70
N ALA A 61 -8.29 6.10 21.58
CA ALA A 61 -8.48 4.66 21.52
C ALA A 61 -9.52 4.19 22.53
N THR A 62 -10.70 3.85 22.06
CA THR A 62 -11.57 2.92 22.77
C THR A 62 -10.85 1.58 22.75
N SER A 63 -10.10 1.30 23.82
CA SER A 63 -9.70 -0.04 24.16
C SER A 63 -10.98 -0.84 24.37
N THR A 64 -11.40 -1.56 23.32
CA THR A 64 -12.39 -2.63 23.43
C THR A 64 -11.82 -3.64 24.41
N THR A 65 -12.28 -3.56 25.66
CA THR A 65 -12.08 -4.56 26.70
C THR A 65 -12.53 -5.91 26.15
N GLY A 66 -11.59 -6.71 25.65
CA GLY A 66 -11.82 -8.07 25.17
C GLY A 66 -11.07 -8.48 23.91
N GLY A 67 -10.49 -7.55 23.13
CA GLY A 67 -9.79 -7.88 21.88
C GLY A 67 -8.26 -7.86 22.00
N THR A 68 -7.57 -8.82 21.37
CA THR A 68 -6.11 -8.79 21.24
C THR A 68 -5.75 -7.84 20.09
N THR A 69 -5.01 -6.77 20.41
CA THR A 69 -4.61 -5.78 19.42
C THR A 69 -3.24 -6.14 18.85
N ILE A 70 -3.16 -6.22 17.52
CA ILE A 70 -1.91 -6.41 16.78
C ILE A 70 -1.40 -5.04 16.36
N THR A 71 -0.23 -4.68 16.88
CA THR A 71 0.46 -3.42 16.59
C THR A 71 1.64 -3.62 15.65
N SER A 72 2.13 -2.53 15.06
CA SER A 72 3.31 -2.57 14.20
C SER A 72 4.59 -2.67 15.06
N PRO A 73 5.44 -3.70 14.87
CA PRO A 73 6.68 -3.83 15.62
C PRO A 73 7.78 -2.88 15.15
N MET A 74 7.66 -2.34 13.94
CA MET A 74 8.63 -1.45 13.31
C MET A 74 7.88 -0.39 12.47
N PRO A 75 8.45 0.81 12.28
CA PRO A 75 7.88 1.81 11.38
C PRO A 75 8.05 1.38 9.92
N GLY A 76 7.07 1.66 9.08
CA GLY A 76 7.08 1.26 7.68
C GLY A 76 5.80 1.62 6.94
N SER A 77 5.59 0.98 5.79
CA SER A 77 4.36 1.13 5.00
C SER A 77 3.68 -0.22 4.80
N ILE A 78 2.36 -0.27 4.81
CA ILE A 78 1.60 -1.51 4.59
C ILE A 78 1.62 -1.85 3.10
N LEU A 79 2.32 -2.91 2.71
CA LEU A 79 2.39 -3.35 1.33
C LEU A 79 1.12 -4.10 0.92
N ASP A 80 0.56 -4.92 1.82
CA ASP A 80 -0.65 -5.69 1.58
C ASP A 80 -1.27 -6.17 2.89
N VAL A 81 -2.60 -6.34 2.91
CA VAL A 81 -3.32 -6.95 4.03
C VAL A 81 -3.90 -8.26 3.54
N LYS A 82 -3.50 -9.39 4.15
CA LYS A 82 -3.84 -10.74 3.68
C LYS A 82 -5.10 -11.31 4.31
N VAL A 83 -5.75 -10.54 5.18
CA VAL A 83 -6.94 -10.94 5.93
C VAL A 83 -8.04 -9.91 5.76
N ASN A 84 -9.27 -10.35 5.93
CA ASN A 84 -10.46 -9.51 5.95
C ASN A 84 -11.12 -9.57 7.33
N VAL A 85 -11.97 -8.58 7.61
CA VAL A 85 -12.80 -8.59 8.82
C VAL A 85 -13.72 -9.83 8.79
N GLY A 86 -13.71 -10.59 9.88
CA GLY A 86 -14.43 -11.85 10.03
C GLY A 86 -13.59 -13.11 9.72
N ASP A 87 -12.36 -12.97 9.22
CA ASP A 87 -11.51 -14.11 8.95
C ASP A 87 -10.97 -14.74 10.25
N LYS A 88 -11.00 -16.08 10.32
CA LYS A 88 -10.37 -16.83 11.41
C LYS A 88 -8.87 -16.95 11.16
N VAL A 89 -8.08 -16.58 12.16
CA VAL A 89 -6.64 -16.59 12.11
C VAL A 89 -6.04 -17.45 13.21
N LYS A 90 -4.88 -18.04 12.95
CA LYS A 90 -4.13 -18.85 13.91
C LYS A 90 -2.86 -18.15 14.38
N PHE A 91 -2.34 -18.55 15.54
CA PHE A 91 -1.02 -18.11 16.00
C PHE A 91 0.02 -18.28 14.89
N GLY A 92 0.79 -17.23 14.62
CA GLY A 92 1.84 -17.22 13.60
C GLY A 92 1.34 -17.01 12.16
N GLN A 93 0.04 -16.94 11.92
CA GLN A 93 -0.49 -16.66 10.58
C GLN A 93 -0.20 -15.22 10.17
N THR A 94 0.31 -15.01 8.95
CA THR A 94 0.53 -13.68 8.39
C THR A 94 -0.79 -12.93 8.22
N LEU A 95 -0.91 -11.77 8.85
CA LEU A 95 -2.07 -10.90 8.77
C LEU A 95 -1.88 -9.78 7.74
N ALA A 96 -0.71 -9.16 7.75
CA ALA A 96 -0.33 -8.08 6.84
C ALA A 96 1.15 -8.19 6.47
N ILE A 97 1.52 -7.56 5.35
CA ILE A 97 2.90 -7.40 4.90
C ILE A 97 3.25 -5.92 5.06
N LEU A 98 4.32 -5.65 5.80
CA LEU A 98 4.86 -4.33 6.03
C LEU A 98 6.18 -4.19 5.25
N GLU A 99 6.36 -3.09 4.54
CA GLU A 99 7.63 -2.72 3.93
C GLU A 99 8.40 -1.81 4.89
N ALA A 100 9.57 -2.27 5.33
CA ALA A 100 10.53 -1.46 6.06
C ALA A 100 11.90 -1.60 5.43
N MET A 101 12.59 -0.48 5.21
CA MET A 101 13.97 -0.47 4.69
C MET A 101 14.16 -1.27 3.39
N LYS A 102 13.18 -1.23 2.46
CA LYS A 102 13.14 -1.97 1.18
C LYS A 102 13.02 -3.50 1.33
N MET A 103 12.55 -3.96 2.48
CA MET A 103 12.34 -5.37 2.77
C MET A 103 10.89 -5.59 3.20
N GLU A 104 10.31 -6.71 2.75
CA GLU A 104 8.98 -7.14 3.12
C GLU A 104 9.05 -7.91 4.44
N ASN A 105 8.24 -7.50 5.41
CA ASN A 105 8.14 -8.08 6.73
C ASN A 105 6.71 -8.55 6.96
N ASP A 106 6.55 -9.85 7.17
CA ASP A 106 5.28 -10.43 7.60
C ASP A 106 4.94 -9.99 9.03
N ILE A 107 3.68 -9.60 9.24
CA ILE A 107 3.11 -9.34 10.57
C ILE A 107 2.29 -10.58 10.99
N PRO A 108 2.84 -11.46 11.85
CA PRO A 108 2.14 -12.65 12.31
C PRO A 108 1.11 -12.33 13.40
N ALA A 109 0.06 -13.14 13.48
CA ALA A 109 -0.87 -13.11 14.61
C ALA A 109 -0.20 -13.62 15.89
N THR A 110 -0.40 -12.92 17.01
CA THR A 110 0.16 -13.26 18.33
C THR A 110 -0.69 -14.27 19.10
N VAL A 111 -1.92 -14.52 18.66
CA VAL A 111 -2.88 -15.47 19.24
C VAL A 111 -3.78 -16.02 18.12
N ASP A 112 -4.41 -17.16 18.37
CA ASP A 112 -5.54 -17.61 17.57
C ASP A 112 -6.77 -16.72 17.84
N GLY A 113 -7.55 -16.41 16.81
CA GLY A 113 -8.73 -15.54 16.97
C GLY A 113 -9.45 -15.26 15.65
N GLU A 114 -10.37 -14.30 15.67
CA GLU A 114 -11.05 -13.80 14.46
C GLU A 114 -10.75 -12.32 14.27
N VAL A 115 -10.56 -11.88 13.03
CA VAL A 115 -10.31 -10.46 12.72
C VAL A 115 -11.57 -9.65 13.01
N ALA A 116 -11.54 -8.82 14.04
CA ALA A 116 -12.64 -7.95 14.42
C ALA A 116 -12.63 -6.63 13.65
N GLU A 117 -11.45 -6.06 13.44
CA GLU A 117 -11.27 -4.75 12.79
C GLU A 117 -9.89 -4.67 12.14
N ILE A 118 -9.82 -4.02 10.97
CA ILE A 118 -8.56 -3.69 10.29
C ILE A 118 -8.49 -2.17 10.19
N ARG A 119 -7.49 -1.55 10.82
CA ARG A 119 -7.32 -0.09 10.91
C ARG A 119 -6.39 0.51 9.87
N VAL A 120 -5.83 -0.33 9.01
CA VAL A 120 -4.85 0.05 8.00
C VAL A 120 -5.25 -0.45 6.63
N LYS A 121 -4.74 0.21 5.60
CA LYS A 121 -4.93 -0.13 4.20
C LYS A 121 -3.58 -0.21 3.49
N LYS A 122 -3.59 -0.84 2.32
CA LYS A 122 -2.43 -0.87 1.42
C LYS A 122 -1.96 0.56 1.11
N GLY A 123 -0.67 0.79 1.32
CA GLY A 123 0.02 2.07 1.16
C GLY A 123 0.06 2.94 2.43
N ASP A 124 -0.68 2.59 3.48
CA ASP A 124 -0.66 3.38 4.72
C ASP A 124 0.70 3.32 5.39
N VAL A 125 1.17 4.47 5.88
CA VAL A 125 2.39 4.57 6.68
C VAL A 125 2.03 4.37 8.14
N VAL A 126 2.75 3.48 8.82
CA VAL A 126 2.54 3.11 10.21
C VAL A 126 3.83 3.32 11.01
N GLU A 127 3.69 3.78 12.24
CA GLU A 127 4.81 3.91 13.18
C GLU A 127 4.87 2.69 14.11
N THR A 128 5.96 2.56 14.86
CA THR A 128 6.05 1.58 15.94
C THR A 128 4.85 1.71 16.87
N ASP A 129 4.33 0.57 17.33
CA ASP A 129 3.16 0.47 18.21
C ASP A 129 1.82 0.96 17.61
N SER A 130 1.80 1.35 16.33
CA SER A 130 0.54 1.69 15.64
C SER A 130 -0.38 0.48 15.54
N VAL A 131 -1.65 0.65 15.85
CA VAL A 131 -2.65 -0.43 15.78
C VAL A 131 -2.95 -0.78 14.33
N LEU A 132 -2.68 -2.03 13.95
CA LEU A 132 -2.94 -2.53 12.60
C LEU A 132 -4.27 -3.26 12.54
N ILE A 133 -4.44 -4.27 13.41
CA ILE A 133 -5.56 -5.21 13.38
C ILE A 133 -6.00 -5.50 14.80
N VAL A 134 -7.30 -5.64 15.02
CA VAL A 134 -7.88 -6.09 16.29
C VAL A 134 -8.47 -7.48 16.09
N LEU A 135 -8.08 -8.41 16.95
CA LEU A 135 -8.58 -9.77 17.01
C LEU A 135 -9.59 -9.91 18.16
N LYS A 136 -10.60 -10.76 18.00
CA LYS A 136 -11.58 -11.15 19.04
C LYS A 136 -11.58 -12.66 19.25
#